data_AF-A0A7H4PKV9-F1
#
_entry.id   AF-A0A7H4PKV9-F1
#
_cell.length_a   1.000
_cell.length_b   1.000
_cell.length_c   1.000
_cell.angle_alpha   90.00
_cell.angle_beta   90.00
_cell.angle_gamma   90.00
#
_symmetry.space_group_name_H-M   'P 1'
#
loop_
_entity.id
_entity.type
_entity.pdbx_description
1 polymer ?
#
loop_
_entity_poly.entity_id
_entity_poly.type
_entity_poly.pdbx_seq_one_letter_code
_entity_poly.pdbx_strand_id
1 'polypeptide(L)' 'MRRQLVIIGNGMAATRLAQALVERDAQRFSITPHRR' A
#
# COMPACT_ATOMS: atom_id res chain seq x y z
N MET A 1 2.88 16.79 2.37
CA MET A 1 2.61 15.94 3.56
C MET A 1 2.49 14.49 3.11
N ARG A 2 3.43 13.62 3.50
CA ARG A 2 3.40 12.19 3.13
C ARG A 2 2.51 11.44 4.13
N ARG A 3 1.51 10.70 3.65
CA ARG A 3 0.59 9.92 4.49
C ARG A 3 1.06 8.47 4.51
N GLN A 4 1.17 7.87 5.68
CA GLN A 4 1.54 6.45 5.78
C GLN A 4 0.28 5.59 5.65
N LEU A 5 0.35 4.55 4.82
CA LEU A 5 -0.71 3.57 4.68
C LEU A 5 -0.16 2.18 4.96
N VAL A 6 -0.74 1.50 5.94
CA VAL A 6 -0.36 0.13 6.31
C VAL A 6 -1.41 -0.83 5.75
N ILE A 7 -0.97 -1.79 4.95
CA ILE A 7 -1.82 -2.86 4.43
C ILE A 7 -1.51 -4.13 5.22
N ILE A 8 -2.53 -4.70 5.86
CA ILE A 8 -2.43 -5.93 6.66
C ILE A 8 -2.92 -7.11 5.82
N GLY A 9 -2.06 -8.12 5.66
CA GLY A 9 -2.31 -9.30 4.83
C GLY A 9 -1.55 -9.29 3.50
N ASN A 10 -1.23 -10.48 2.98
CA ASN A 10 -0.39 -10.68 1.77
C ASN A 10 -1.12 -11.36 0.61
N GLY A 11 -2.46 -11.36 0.61
CA GLY A 11 -3.24 -11.93 -0.48
C GLY A 11 -3.23 -11.07 -1.73
N MET A 12 -3.70 -11.60 -2.86
CA MET A 12 -3.81 -10.87 -4.14
C MET A 12 -4.54 -9.52 -3.99
N ALA A 13 -5.55 -9.44 -3.13
CA ALA A 13 -6.28 -8.19 -2.88
C ALA A 13 -5.38 -7.10 -2.28
N ALA A 14 -4.51 -7.46 -1.32
CA ALA A 14 -3.57 -6.52 -0.70
C ALA A 14 -2.52 -6.02 -1.70
N THR A 15 -1.99 -6.93 -2.54
CA THR A 15 -1.03 -6.58 -3.59
C THR A 15 -1.65 -5.67 -4.65
N ARG A 16 -2.88 -5.98 -5.11
CA ARG A 16 -3.63 -5.16 -6.07
C ARG A 16 -3.93 -3.76 -5.52
N LEU A 17 -4.32 -3.68 -4.25
CA LEU A 17 -4.58 -2.40 -3.57
C LEU A 17 -3.30 -1.56 -3.46
N ALA A 18 -2.17 -2.18 -3.07
CA ALA A 18 -0.88 -1.51 -3.03
C ALA A 18 -0.49 -0.94 -4.39
N GLN A 19 -0.61 -1.75 -5.46
CA GLN A 19 -0.31 -1.33 -6.83
C GLN A 19 -1.17 -0.14 -7.27
N ALA A 20 -2.49 -0.23 -7.12
CA ALA A 20 -3.40 0.84 -7.52
C ALA A 20 -3.14 2.17 -6.79
N LEU A 21 -2.69 2.11 -5.54
CA LEU A 21 -2.37 3.30 -4.74
C LEU A 21 -1.00 3.89 -5.07
N VAL A 22 -0.01 3.05 -5.39
CA VAL A 22 1.27 3.52 -5.94
C VAL A 22 1.06 4.17 -7.30
N GLU A 23 0.30 3.55 -8.20
CA GLU A 23 0.02 4.09 -9.53
C GLU A 23 -0.72 5.44 -9.47
N ARG A 24 -1.69 5.57 -8.55
CA ARG A 24 -2.44 6.82 -8.40
C ARG A 24 -1.65 7.94 -7.74
N ASP A 25 -0.82 7.63 -6.74
CA ASP A 25 -0.19 8.68 -5.93
C ASP A 25 1.08 8.19 -5.20
N ALA A 26 2.07 7.74 -6.00
CA ALA A 26 3.34 7.15 -5.54
C ALA A 26 4.10 8.01 -4.51
N GLN A 27 3.99 9.33 -4.59
CA GLN A 27 4.69 10.25 -3.68
C GLN A 27 3.95 10.47 -2.36
N ARG A 28 2.66 10.18 -2.32
CA ARG A 28 1.79 10.54 -1.20
C ARG A 28 1.65 9.44 -0.17
N PHE A 29 1.81 8.18 -0.59
CA PHE A 29 1.69 7.02 0.28
C PHE A 29 3.02 6.29 0.47
N SER A 30 3.40 6.04 1.72
CA SER A 30 4.41 5.01 2.04
C SER A 30 3.64 3.74 2.37
N ILE A 31 3.78 2.72 1.52
CA ILE A 31 3.10 1.43 1.65
C ILE A 31 4.07 0.41 2.23
N THR A 32 3.69 -0.22 3.34
CA THR A 32 4.45 -1.31 3.95
C THR A 32 3.53 -2.51 4.16
N PRO A 33 3.79 -3.65 3.50
CA PRO A 33 3.07 -4.88 3.79
C PRO A 33 3.51 -5.42 5.16
N HIS A 34 2.56 -5.65 6.05
CA HIS A 34 2.83 -6.24 7.37
C HIS A 34 2.41 -7.72 7.36
N ARG A 35 3.40 -8.61 7.51
CA ARG A 35 3.17 -10.02 7.84
C ARG A 35 3.06 -10.12 9.36
N ARG A 36 1.89 -10.49 9.87
CA ARG A 36 1.81 -11.12 11.19
C ARG A 36 2.20 -12.58 11.06
#